data_AF-A0A957SHN7-F1
#
_entry.id   AF-A0A957SHN7-F1
#
_cell.length_a   1.000
_cell.length_b   1.000
_cell.length_c   1.000
_cell.angle_alpha   90.00
_cell.angle_beta   90.00
_cell.angle_gamma   90.00
#
_symmetry.space_group_name_H-M   'P 1'
#
loop_
_entity.id
_entity.type
_entity.pdbx_description
1 polymer ?
#
loop_
_entity_poly.entity_id
_entity_poly.type
_entity_poly.pdbx_seq_one_letter_code
_entity_poly.pdbx_strand_id
1 'polypeptide(L)' 'EVRSLAIDESQQGKGLGGEIVLALVALAREQGFKQVCALTLRENFFIRLGFDLVDRWSISPKVW' A
#
# COMPACT_ATOMS: atom_id res chain seq x y z
N GLU A 1 0.24 5.36 -6.00
CA GLU A 1 1.23 4.74 -5.08
C GLU A 1 0.86 5.10 -3.65
N VAL A 2 0.87 4.14 -2.72
CA VAL A 2 0.85 4.40 -1.28
C VAL A 2 2.30 4.59 -0.84
N ARG A 3 2.63 5.78 -0.35
CA ARG A 3 3.99 6.17 0.07
C ARG A 3 3.95 6.86 1.42
N SER A 4 5.10 6.89 2.09
CA SER A 4 5.29 7.60 3.37
C SER A 4 4.32 7.18 4.48
N LEU A 5 3.84 5.92 4.46
CA LEU A 5 3.04 5.37 5.55
C LEU A 5 3.92 5.19 6.79
N ALA A 6 3.55 5.85 7.87
CA ALA A 6 4.20 5.72 9.17
C ALA A 6 3.13 5.63 10.27
N ILE A 7 3.39 4.79 11.27
CA ILE A 7 2.59 4.68 12.49
C ILE A 7 3.53 4.96 13.66
N ASP A 8 3.11 5.87 14.54
CA ASP A 8 3.80 6.13 15.80
C ASP A 8 4.10 4.82 16.54
N GLU A 9 5.29 4.68 17.10
CA GLU A 9 5.75 3.43 17.71
C GLU A 9 4.80 2.93 18.81
N SER A 10 4.19 3.84 19.59
CA SER A 10 3.23 3.50 20.65
C SER A 10 1.90 2.93 20.14
N GLN A 11 1.65 3.07 18.84
CA GLN A 11 0.42 2.66 18.16
C GLN A 11 0.62 1.49 17.20
N GLN A 12 1.85 1.01 17.03
CA GLN A 12 2.13 -0.15 16.19
C GLN A 12 1.51 -1.44 16.76
N GLY A 13 1.26 -2.43 15.91
CA GLY A 13 0.65 -3.71 16.29
C GLY A 13 -0.87 -3.68 16.50
N LYS A 14 -1.50 -2.51 16.42
CA LYS A 14 -2.96 -2.33 16.63
C LYS A 14 -3.81 -2.38 15.37
N GLY A 15 -3.22 -2.71 14.22
CA GLY A 15 -3.95 -2.78 12.93
C GLY A 15 -4.08 -1.45 12.17
N LEU A 16 -3.79 -0.31 12.80
CA LEU A 16 -3.96 1.04 12.21
C LEU A 16 -3.33 1.23 10.83
N GLY A 17 -2.12 0.71 10.62
CA GLY A 17 -1.46 0.79 9.31
C GLY A 17 -2.28 0.11 8.21
N GLY A 18 -2.90 -1.03 8.52
CA GLY A 18 -3.77 -1.75 7.58
C GLY A 18 -5.05 -0.97 7.30
N GLU A 19 -5.68 -0.41 8.33
CA GLU A 19 -6.88 0.42 8.19
C GLU A 19 -6.62 1.64 7.29
N ILE A 20 -5.51 2.35 7.49
CA ILE A 20 -5.12 3.49 6.65
C ILE A 20 -4.95 3.06 5.20
N VAL A 21 -4.22 1.96 4.94
CA VAL A 21 -3.98 1.47 3.58
C VAL A 21 -5.29 1.07 2.90
N LEU A 22 -6.17 0.34 3.59
CA LEU A 22 -7.45 -0.07 3.02
C LEU A 22 -8.37 1.12 2.71
N ALA A 23 -8.37 2.15 3.56
CA ALA A 23 -9.09 3.40 3.30
C ALA A 23 -8.54 4.12 2.05
N LEU A 24 -7.21 4.18 1.88
CA LEU A 24 -6.58 4.75 0.68
C LEU A 24 -6.90 3.94 -0.58
N VAL A 25 -6.96 2.61 -0.49
CA VAL A 25 -7.36 1.74 -1.60
C VAL A 25 -8.82 1.97 -1.98
N ALA A 26 -9.72 2.12 -1.00
CA ALA A 26 -11.12 2.44 -1.24
C ALA A 26 -11.26 3.80 -1.95
N LEU A 27 -10.59 4.84 -1.44
CA LEU A 27 -10.56 6.16 -2.06
C LEU A 27 -10.02 6.11 -3.51
N ALA A 28 -8.95 5.36 -3.75
CA ALA A 28 -8.40 5.21 -5.09
C ALA A 28 -9.40 4.54 -6.06
N ARG A 29 -10.16 3.54 -5.59
CA ARG A 29 -11.23 2.92 -6.39
C ARG A 29 -12.34 3.91 -6.70
N GLU A 30 -12.80 4.68 -5.71
CA GLU A 30 -13.83 5.71 -5.89
C GLU A 30 -13.40 6.78 -6.91
N GLN A 31 -12.11 7.13 -6.91
CA GLN A 31 -11.53 8.08 -7.86
C GLN A 31 -11.21 7.47 -9.25
N GLY A 32 -11.50 6.19 -9.47
CA GLY A 32 -11.33 5.53 -10.77
C GLY A 32 -9.89 5.11 -11.11
N PHE A 33 -8.99 5.04 -10.11
CA PHE A 33 -7.64 4.53 -10.34
C PHE A 33 -7.68 3.02 -10.64
N LYS A 34 -7.02 2.62 -11.73
CA LYS A 34 -6.97 1.21 -12.15
C LYS A 34 -6.04 0.35 -11.31
N GLN A 35 -5.06 0.95 -10.64
CA GLN A 35 -4.05 0.24 -9.87
C GLN A 35 -3.55 1.09 -8.70
N VAL A 36 -3.29 0.42 -7.58
CA VAL A 36 -2.57 0.95 -6.43
C VAL A 36 -1.34 0.08 -6.23
N CYS A 37 -0.20 0.71 -5.96
CA CYS A 37 1.07 0.02 -5.69
C CYS A 37 1.73 0.60 -4.44
N ALA A 38 2.66 -0.15 -3.86
CA ALA A 38 3.53 0.30 -2.79
C ALA A 38 4.94 -0.26 -3.03
N LEU A 39 5.96 0.59 -2.92
CA LEU A 39 7.35 0.17 -2.91
C LEU A 39 7.77 -0.04 -1.44
N THR A 40 8.17 -1.25 -1.08
CA THR A 40 8.32 -1.60 0.33
C THR A 40 9.35 -2.69 0.58
N LEU A 41 9.96 -2.66 1.77
CA LEU A 41 10.74 -3.76 2.34
C LEU A 41 9.90 -4.67 3.25
N ARG A 42 8.61 -4.34 3.45
CA ARG A 42 7.66 -5.04 4.34
C ARG A 42 6.56 -5.70 3.50
N GLU A 43 6.91 -6.48 2.48
CA GLU A 43 5.96 -7.07 1.52
C GLU A 43 4.78 -7.82 2.19
N ASN A 44 5.08 -8.62 3.24
CA ASN A 44 4.09 -9.42 3.96
C ASN A 44 2.99 -8.56 4.62
N PHE A 45 3.26 -7.29 4.93
CA PHE A 45 2.23 -6.39 5.42
C PHE A 45 1.20 -6.06 4.33
N PHE A 46 1.64 -5.76 3.10
CA PHE A 46 0.75 -5.44 1.98
C PHE A 46 0.08 -6.69 1.39
N ILE A 47 0.78 -7.83 1.33
CA ILE A 47 0.20 -9.10 0.86
C ILE A 47 -1.04 -9.48 1.69
N ARG A 48 -0.98 -9.32 3.02
CA ARG A 48 -2.14 -9.56 3.91
C ARG A 48 -3.33 -8.63 3.66
N LEU A 49 -3.11 -7.48 3.00
CA LEU A 49 -4.15 -6.52 2.63
C LEU A 49 -4.67 -6.73 1.20
N GLY A 50 -4.23 -7.80 0.51
CA GLY A 50 -4.68 -8.16 -0.83
C GLY A 50 -3.86 -7.54 -1.96
N PHE A 51 -2.62 -7.12 -1.69
CA PHE A 51 -1.68 -6.73 -2.75
C PHE A 51 -0.93 -7.96 -3.28
N ASP A 52 -0.72 -8.00 -4.58
CA ASP A 52 0.14 -9.00 -5.21
C ASP A 52 1.60 -8.52 -5.22
N LEU A 53 2.53 -9.45 -4.92
CA LEU A 53 3.95 -9.21 -5.15
C LEU A 53 4.21 -9.28 -6.66
N VAL A 54 4.73 -8.21 -7.23
CA VAL A 54 5.01 -8.10 -8.66
C VAL A 54 6.46 -7.71 -8.90
N ASP A 55 6.97 -8.03 -10.07
CA ASP A 55 8.27 -7.55 -10.51
C ASP A 55 8.24 -6.01 -10.65
N ARG A 56 9.28 -5.31 -10.17
CA ARG A 56 9.36 -3.84 -10.29
C ARG A 56 9.18 -3.34 -11.73
N TRP A 57 9.65 -4.11 -12.71
CA TRP A 57 9.61 -3.82 -14.15
C TRP A 57 8.19 -3.92 -14.72
N SER A 58 7.25 -4.57 -14.02
CA SER A 58 5.84 -4.63 -14.43
C SER A 58 5.04 -3.39 -14.00
N ILE A 59 5.61 -2.52 -13.17
CA ILE A 59 5.02 -1.24 -12.77
C ILE A 59 5.50 -0.15 -13.73
N SER A 60 4.61 0.78 -14.09
CA SER A 60 4.94 1.91 -14.98
C SER A 60 6.24 2.60 -14.56
N PRO A 61 7.23 2.78 -15.47
CA PRO A 61 8.55 3.31 -15.13
C PRO A 61 8.54 4.72 -14.52
N LYS A 62 7.46 5.50 -14.71
CA LYS A 62 7.26 6.81 -14.09
C LYS A 62 7.10 6.78 -12.55
N VAL A 63 7.00 5.59 -11.95
CA VAL A 63 6.83 5.39 -10.50
C VAL A 63 8.17 5.16 -9.80
N TRP A 64 9.23 4.83 -10.53
CA TRP A 64 10.56 4.60 -9.94
C TRP A 64 11.32 5.90 -9.65
#